data_AF-A0A9P4PY63-F1
#
_entry.id   AF-A0A9P4PY63-F1
#
_cell.length_a   1.000
_cell.length_b   1.000
_cell.length_c   1.000
_cell.angle_alpha   90.00
_cell.angle_beta   90.00
_cell.angle_gamma   90.00
#
_symmetry.space_group_name_H-M   'P 1'
#
loop_
_entity.id
_entity.type
_entity.pdbx_description
1 polymer ?
#
loop_
_entity_poly.entity_id
_entity_poly.type
_entity_poly.pdbx_seq_one_letter_code
_entity_poly.pdbx_strand_id
1 'polypeptide(L)'
;MIAAPATPGYARPTAAWKARITSERSRVQYTARPRPKRPSRLLLIRPHDPSRPCYFSCLPRELRLQVYEYILPQYLFLAPSRHDNRWMKERFKPALLHVCGLVRLEVAALLYGSTHITYYLSSFQFRPFGEWLTTIPKEHVTYLAKNRNLKMYLDEDIFEPVMKDMVELCERFGNRYLIPKGDSYKQFIKFCQLARWTQWCGDHSISKKLHWNYSFELGPRSDDWEEDMFLILKSLHSRFDSYLWTIANPTIQNAWKRDVRKRTMKRELQKMLESIDKAWMAHCRGLENLQGVYKHARSGYSRCAYDSLRDEWATKVANVREIISSW
;
A
#
# COMPACT_ATOMS: atom_id res chain seq x y z
N MET A 1 -16.51 -21.47 -79.11
CA MET A 1 -15.45 -20.64 -78.50
C MET A 1 -16.05 -19.94 -77.29
N ILE A 2 -15.60 -20.27 -76.07
CA ILE A 2 -16.16 -19.73 -74.83
C ILE A 2 -15.25 -18.58 -74.37
N ALA A 3 -15.79 -17.38 -74.29
CA ALA A 3 -15.08 -16.18 -73.88
C ALA A 3 -14.80 -16.19 -72.37
N ALA A 4 -13.59 -15.81 -71.97
CA ALA A 4 -13.19 -15.72 -70.58
C ALA A 4 -13.91 -14.56 -69.85
N PRO A 5 -14.27 -14.73 -68.57
CA PRO A 5 -14.96 -13.70 -67.80
C PRO A 5 -14.04 -12.50 -67.52
N ALA A 6 -14.55 -11.29 -67.79
CA ALA A 6 -13.83 -10.02 -67.73
C ALA A 6 -13.49 -9.50 -66.32
N THR A 7 -13.72 -10.27 -65.27
CA THR A 7 -13.45 -9.83 -63.89
C THR A 7 -12.83 -10.96 -63.06
N PRO A 8 -11.63 -10.75 -62.50
CA PRO A 8 -10.97 -11.78 -61.72
C PRO A 8 -11.71 -12.04 -60.41
N GLY A 9 -11.76 -13.32 -59.99
CA GLY A 9 -12.59 -13.79 -58.88
C GLY A 9 -12.36 -13.10 -57.53
N TYR A 10 -11.19 -12.50 -57.32
CA TYR A 10 -10.86 -11.74 -56.10
C TYR A 10 -11.56 -10.38 -56.01
N ALA A 11 -12.10 -9.85 -57.11
CA ALA A 11 -12.83 -8.59 -57.12
C ALA A 11 -14.33 -8.75 -56.80
N ARG A 12 -14.81 -9.99 -56.55
CA ARG A 12 -16.21 -10.22 -56.21
C ARG A 12 -16.46 -9.89 -54.72
N PRO A 13 -17.41 -8.99 -54.40
CA PRO A 13 -17.76 -8.69 -53.02
C PRO A 13 -18.28 -9.95 -52.32
N THR A 14 -17.64 -10.34 -51.22
CA THR A 14 -18.08 -11.48 -50.40
C THR A 14 -19.38 -11.15 -49.68
N ALA A 15 -20.20 -12.16 -49.41
CA ALA A 15 -21.50 -12.03 -48.73
C ALA A 15 -21.41 -11.27 -47.38
N ALA A 16 -20.25 -11.33 -46.72
CA ALA A 16 -19.96 -10.58 -45.50
C ALA A 16 -19.95 -9.05 -45.68
N TRP A 17 -19.63 -8.54 -46.88
CA TRP A 17 -19.61 -7.11 -47.15
C TRP A 17 -21.02 -6.54 -47.37
N LYS A 18 -21.90 -7.32 -48.02
CA LYS A 18 -23.31 -6.93 -48.20
C LYS A 18 -24.08 -6.83 -46.88
N ALA A 19 -23.69 -7.61 -45.86
CA ALA A 19 -24.30 -7.54 -44.52
C ALA A 19 -23.92 -6.27 -43.73
N ARG A 20 -22.85 -5.55 -44.09
CA ARG A 20 -22.46 -4.30 -43.41
C ARG A 20 -23.17 -3.05 -43.93
N ILE A 21 -23.79 -3.11 -45.11
CA ILE A 21 -24.31 -1.91 -45.79
C ILE A 21 -25.80 -1.67 -45.47
N THR A 22 -26.52 -2.67 -44.93
CA THR A 22 -27.96 -2.58 -44.62
C THR A 22 -28.32 -2.31 -43.15
N SER A 23 -27.40 -1.89 -42.28
CA SER A 23 -27.80 -1.41 -40.94
C SER A 23 -28.25 0.05 -41.00
N GLU A 24 -29.46 0.23 -41.51
CA GLU A 24 -30.23 1.45 -41.52
C GLU A 24 -30.45 1.95 -40.08
N ARG A 25 -29.86 3.12 -39.77
CA ARG A 25 -30.24 4.09 -38.73
C ARG A 25 -31.09 3.57 -37.56
N SER A 26 -30.51 2.76 -36.68
CA SER A 26 -30.94 2.76 -35.28
C SER A 26 -30.41 4.02 -34.61
N ARG A 27 -31.29 5.02 -34.44
CA ARG A 27 -31.07 6.14 -33.52
C ARG A 27 -30.84 5.55 -32.13
N VAL A 28 -29.58 5.41 -31.74
CA VAL A 28 -29.18 5.15 -30.37
C VAL A 28 -29.63 6.37 -29.56
N GLN A 29 -30.80 6.26 -28.92
CA GLN A 29 -31.15 7.13 -27.81
C GLN A 29 -30.16 6.82 -26.70
N TYR A 30 -29.12 7.66 -26.58
CA TYR A 30 -28.26 7.65 -25.41
C TYR A 30 -29.14 8.00 -24.21
N THR A 31 -29.52 6.98 -23.43
CA THR A 31 -30.08 7.20 -22.09
C THR A 31 -29.13 8.15 -21.37
N ALA A 32 -29.65 9.33 -20.98
CA ALA A 32 -28.87 10.37 -20.34
C ALA A 32 -28.05 9.75 -19.21
N ARG A 33 -26.71 9.79 -19.34
CA ARG A 33 -25.80 9.26 -18.32
C ARG A 33 -26.24 9.83 -16.97
N PRO A 34 -26.51 9.00 -15.95
CA PRO A 34 -26.81 9.50 -14.63
C PRO A 34 -25.68 10.43 -14.22
N ARG A 35 -26.02 11.71 -14.00
CA ARG A 35 -25.06 12.73 -13.56
C ARG A 35 -24.41 12.19 -12.28
N PRO A 36 -23.09 11.94 -12.26
CA PRO A 36 -22.44 11.50 -11.04
C PRO A 36 -22.72 12.53 -9.96
N LYS A 37 -23.28 12.09 -8.82
CA LYS A 37 -23.50 12.93 -7.64
C LYS A 37 -22.19 13.65 -7.35
N ARG A 38 -22.20 14.98 -7.51
CA ARG A 38 -21.00 15.81 -7.34
C ARG A 38 -20.42 15.54 -5.94
N PRO A 39 -19.15 15.10 -5.83
CA PRO A 39 -18.51 15.01 -4.52
C PRO A 39 -18.50 16.38 -3.84
N SER A 40 -18.45 16.36 -2.50
CA SER A 40 -18.34 17.53 -1.63
C SER A 40 -17.29 18.52 -2.14
N ARG A 41 -17.59 19.80 -1.93
CA ARG A 41 -16.95 21.00 -2.49
C ARG A 41 -15.43 21.04 -2.30
N LEU A 42 -14.69 20.33 -3.15
CA LEU A 42 -13.36 20.77 -3.51
C LEU A 42 -13.53 22.02 -4.38
N LEU A 43 -12.73 23.04 -4.12
CA LEU A 43 -12.56 24.16 -5.04
C LEU A 43 -11.92 23.58 -6.31
N LEU A 44 -12.74 22.97 -7.17
CA LEU A 44 -12.38 22.79 -8.56
C LEU A 44 -12.12 24.21 -9.02
N ILE A 45 -10.85 24.59 -9.18
CA ILE A 45 -10.47 25.86 -9.78
C ILE A 45 -10.97 25.77 -11.21
N ARG A 46 -12.24 26.14 -11.41
CA ARG A 46 -12.79 26.27 -12.72
C ARG A 46 -12.02 27.45 -13.32
N PRO A 47 -11.40 27.28 -14.49
CA PRO A 47 -10.86 28.43 -15.16
C PRO A 47 -12.00 29.44 -15.28
N HIS A 48 -11.72 30.69 -14.91
CA HIS A 48 -12.69 31.77 -15.04
C HIS A 48 -13.24 31.83 -16.48
N ASP A 49 -12.37 31.51 -17.44
CA ASP A 49 -12.72 31.34 -18.85
C ASP A 49 -11.98 30.12 -19.43
N PRO A 50 -12.66 29.02 -19.78
CA PRO A 50 -12.02 27.83 -20.37
C PRO A 50 -11.55 28.05 -21.81
N SER A 51 -11.94 29.14 -22.47
CA SER A 51 -11.49 29.49 -23.81
C SER A 51 -10.14 30.21 -23.83
N ARG A 52 -9.69 30.73 -22.66
CA ARG A 52 -8.42 31.43 -22.54
C ARG A 52 -7.29 30.48 -22.14
N PRO A 53 -6.08 30.69 -22.69
CA PRO A 53 -4.91 29.91 -22.29
C PRO A 53 -4.57 30.17 -20.82
N CYS A 54 -4.11 29.13 -20.12
CA CYS A 54 -3.59 29.26 -18.78
C CYS A 54 -2.18 29.88 -18.83
N TYR A 55 -2.04 31.16 -18.45
CA TYR A 55 -0.73 31.85 -18.50
C TYR A 55 0.36 31.14 -17.71
N PHE A 56 0.01 30.50 -16.59
CA PHE A 56 0.96 29.71 -15.82
C PHE A 56 1.50 28.53 -16.65
N SER A 57 0.69 27.93 -17.52
CA SER A 57 1.14 26.87 -18.45
C SER A 57 1.99 27.38 -19.63
N CYS A 58 2.09 28.70 -19.82
CA CYS A 58 2.97 29.31 -20.81
C CYS A 58 4.38 29.57 -20.27
N LEU A 59 4.59 29.53 -18.95
CA LEU A 59 5.92 29.65 -18.35
C LEU A 59 6.81 28.49 -18.80
N PRO A 60 8.13 28.71 -18.99
CA PRO A 60 9.10 27.63 -19.15
C PRO A 60 8.93 26.56 -18.06
N ARG A 61 9.15 25.30 -18.45
CA ARG A 61 8.91 24.15 -17.56
C ARG A 61 9.74 24.26 -16.29
N GLU A 62 10.96 24.76 -16.39
CA GLU A 62 11.92 24.94 -15.32
C GLU A 62 11.35 25.85 -14.22
N LEU A 63 10.74 26.98 -14.62
CA LEU A 63 10.09 27.90 -13.68
C LEU A 63 8.85 27.27 -13.04
N ARG A 64 8.06 26.51 -13.80
CA ARG A 64 6.91 25.78 -13.23
C ARG A 64 7.34 24.76 -12.20
N LEU A 65 8.41 24.00 -12.47
CA LEU A 65 8.95 23.00 -11.55
C LEU A 65 9.41 23.63 -10.23
N GLN A 66 10.13 24.76 -10.29
CA GLN A 66 10.52 25.51 -9.08
C GLN A 66 9.31 25.94 -8.25
N VAL A 67 8.25 26.42 -8.91
CA VAL A 67 6.99 26.77 -8.23
C VAL A 67 6.33 25.54 -7.60
N TYR A 68 6.31 24.40 -8.30
CA TYR A 68 5.76 23.17 -7.74
C TYR A 68 6.56 22.66 -6.55
N GLU A 69 7.88 22.69 -6.60
CA GLU A 69 8.76 22.26 -5.49
C GLU A 69 8.53 23.10 -4.22
N TYR A 70 8.23 24.39 -4.40
CA TYR A 70 7.91 25.27 -3.28
C TYR A 70 6.52 25.01 -2.68
N ILE A 71 5.52 24.64 -3.52
CA ILE A 71 4.13 24.49 -3.10
C ILE A 71 3.81 23.06 -2.64
N LEU A 72 4.38 22.06 -3.29
CA LEU A 72 4.07 20.66 -3.03
C LEU A 72 4.83 20.17 -1.79
N PRO A 73 4.19 19.33 -0.96
CA PRO A 73 4.86 18.75 0.18
C PRO A 73 5.97 17.80 -0.28
N GLN A 74 7.15 17.92 0.34
CA GLN A 74 8.25 16.95 0.18
C GLN A 74 7.93 15.62 0.88
N TYR A 75 7.18 15.69 1.98
CA TYR A 75 6.74 14.57 2.80
C TYR A 75 5.22 14.57 2.95
N LEU A 76 4.61 13.43 2.64
CA LEU A 76 3.19 13.20 2.76
C LEU A 76 2.93 12.13 3.80
N PHE A 77 2.39 12.54 4.94
CA PHE A 77 2.00 11.62 6.02
C PHE A 77 0.53 11.27 5.91
N LEU A 78 0.27 9.99 5.68
CA LEU A 78 -1.06 9.42 5.58
C LEU A 78 -1.31 8.57 6.84
N ALA A 79 -2.22 8.99 7.71
CA ALA A 79 -2.61 8.20 8.88
C ALA A 79 -4.12 7.99 8.88
N PRO A 80 -4.61 6.79 9.27
CA PRO A 80 -6.03 6.58 9.52
C PRO A 80 -6.48 7.54 10.63
N SER A 81 -7.48 8.36 10.35
CA SER A 81 -8.10 9.22 11.37
C SER A 81 -9.02 8.37 12.23
N ARG A 82 -8.87 8.46 13.57
CA ARG A 82 -9.72 7.75 14.54
C ARG A 82 -11.21 8.10 14.40
N HIS A 83 -11.54 9.28 13.89
CA HIS A 83 -12.90 9.81 13.92
C HIS A 83 -13.55 10.05 12.56
N ASP A 84 -12.78 10.17 11.47
CA ASP A 84 -13.39 10.42 10.17
C ASP A 84 -12.45 10.08 8.99
N ASN A 85 -12.78 9.00 8.28
CA ASN A 85 -12.09 8.58 7.05
C ASN A 85 -12.24 9.58 5.90
N ARG A 86 -13.18 10.54 5.96
CA ARG A 86 -13.32 11.59 4.94
C ARG A 86 -12.08 12.48 4.85
N TRP A 87 -11.34 12.64 5.96
CA TRP A 87 -10.20 13.54 6.04
C TRP A 87 -9.07 13.15 5.08
N MET A 88 -8.87 11.84 4.86
CA MET A 88 -7.85 11.35 3.93
C MET A 88 -8.22 11.60 2.46
N LYS A 89 -9.52 11.58 2.12
CA LYS A 89 -10.00 11.82 0.74
C LYS A 89 -9.88 13.29 0.33
N GLU A 90 -10.02 14.20 1.29
CA GLU A 90 -10.08 15.64 1.04
C GLU A 90 -8.70 16.33 1.21
N ARG A 91 -7.83 15.86 2.12
CA ARG A 91 -6.50 16.48 2.33
C ARG A 91 -5.55 16.36 1.15
N PHE A 92 -5.67 15.33 0.31
CA PHE A 92 -4.61 14.97 -0.63
C PHE A 92 -4.98 15.18 -2.09
N LYS A 93 -5.59 16.34 -2.37
CA LYS A 93 -5.88 16.81 -3.72
C LYS A 93 -5.45 18.28 -3.84
N PRO A 94 -4.14 18.55 -4.02
CA PRO A 94 -3.69 19.93 -4.16
C PRO A 94 -4.44 20.62 -5.30
N ALA A 95 -4.82 21.88 -5.07
CA ALA A 95 -5.62 22.64 -6.03
C ALA A 95 -4.96 22.72 -7.41
N LEU A 96 -3.62 22.63 -7.46
CA LEU A 96 -2.83 22.53 -8.68
C LEU A 96 -3.23 21.37 -9.61
N LEU A 97 -3.72 20.23 -9.08
CA LEU A 97 -4.24 19.13 -9.91
C LEU A 97 -5.49 19.51 -10.69
N HIS A 98 -6.12 20.63 -10.37
CA HIS A 98 -7.38 21.08 -10.96
C HIS A 98 -7.24 22.27 -11.92
N VAL A 99 -6.02 22.80 -12.15
CA VAL A 99 -5.79 24.01 -12.96
C VAL A 99 -5.98 23.76 -14.46
N CYS A 100 -5.05 23.05 -15.12
CA CYS A 100 -5.16 22.66 -16.53
C CYS A 100 -4.50 21.29 -16.76
N GLY A 101 -4.65 20.73 -17.96
CA GLY A 101 -4.13 19.38 -18.28
C GLY A 101 -2.61 19.26 -18.08
N LEU A 102 -1.84 20.23 -18.59
CA LEU A 102 -0.38 20.23 -18.48
C LEU A 102 0.09 20.29 -17.02
N VAL A 103 -0.40 21.29 -16.27
CA VAL A 103 -0.07 21.48 -14.85
C VAL A 103 -0.46 20.24 -14.05
N ARG A 104 -1.64 19.67 -14.31
CA ARG A 104 -2.11 18.45 -13.64
C ARG A 104 -1.14 17.28 -13.83
N LEU A 105 -0.66 17.05 -15.06
CA LEU A 105 0.27 15.95 -15.36
C LEU A 105 1.62 16.15 -14.69
N GLU A 106 2.19 17.36 -14.76
CA GLU A 106 3.47 17.68 -14.13
C GLU A 106 3.39 17.54 -12.60
N VAL A 107 2.35 18.10 -11.99
CA VAL A 107 2.12 18.05 -10.55
C VAL A 107 1.83 16.63 -10.09
N ALA A 108 1.03 15.85 -10.83
CA ALA A 108 0.78 14.45 -10.52
C ALA A 108 2.06 13.62 -10.59
N ALA A 109 2.93 13.87 -11.57
CA ALA A 109 4.21 13.19 -11.68
C ALA A 109 5.12 13.47 -10.47
N LEU A 110 5.20 14.72 -10.00
CA LEU A 110 5.97 15.09 -8.81
C LEU A 110 5.36 14.52 -7.53
N LEU A 111 4.07 14.81 -7.30
CA LEU A 111 3.37 14.46 -6.07
C LEU A 111 3.26 12.95 -5.86
N TYR A 112 2.90 12.20 -6.91
CA TYR A 112 2.74 10.76 -6.76
C TYR A 112 4.03 10.00 -7.07
N GLY A 113 4.91 10.53 -7.91
CA GLY A 113 6.12 9.84 -8.37
C GLY A 113 7.37 10.07 -7.53
N SER A 114 7.50 11.23 -6.86
CA SER A 114 8.75 11.62 -6.18
C SER A 114 8.58 11.94 -4.70
N THR A 115 7.42 12.45 -4.27
CA THR A 115 7.16 12.77 -2.86
C THR A 115 7.34 11.56 -1.95
N HIS A 116 7.87 11.78 -0.75
CA HIS A 116 7.97 10.75 0.29
C HIS A 116 6.60 10.52 0.90
N ILE A 117 5.97 9.39 0.57
CA ILE A 117 4.63 9.07 1.06
C ILE A 117 4.76 8.02 2.15
N THR A 118 4.47 8.40 3.39
CA THR A 118 4.46 7.47 4.52
C THR A 118 3.02 7.20 4.93
N TYR A 119 2.60 5.94 4.91
CA TYR A 119 1.32 5.51 5.46
C TYR A 119 1.52 4.79 6.79
N TYR A 120 0.87 5.29 7.85
CA TYR A 120 0.84 4.65 9.15
C TYR A 120 -0.24 3.57 9.17
N LEU A 121 0.21 2.31 9.25
CA LEU A 121 -0.62 1.14 9.28
C LEU A 121 -0.82 0.71 10.73
N SER A 122 -1.92 1.17 11.34
CA SER A 122 -2.38 0.70 12.65
C SER A 122 -3.25 -0.54 12.48
N SER A 123 -2.93 -1.65 13.17
CA SER A 123 -3.75 -2.87 13.19
C SER A 123 -4.11 -3.44 11.80
N PHE A 124 -3.21 -3.26 10.82
CA PHE A 124 -3.45 -3.63 9.42
C PHE A 124 -4.75 -3.03 8.82
N GLN A 125 -5.21 -1.90 9.34
CA GLN A 125 -6.34 -1.17 8.76
C GLN A 125 -5.87 -0.39 7.52
N PHE A 126 -6.03 -1.00 6.36
CA PHE A 126 -5.63 -0.40 5.08
C PHE A 126 -6.81 0.14 4.26
N ARG A 127 -8.05 -0.04 4.73
CA ARG A 127 -9.23 0.46 4.00
C ARG A 127 -9.14 1.96 3.70
N PRO A 128 -8.73 2.85 4.61
CA PRO A 128 -8.58 4.27 4.30
C PRO A 128 -7.58 4.53 3.19
N PHE A 129 -6.44 3.84 3.22
CA PHE A 129 -5.43 3.92 2.17
C PHE A 129 -5.94 3.39 0.83
N GLY A 130 -6.64 2.26 0.83
CA GLY A 130 -7.27 1.70 -0.36
C GLY A 130 -8.30 2.66 -0.95
N GLU A 131 -9.12 3.29 -0.11
CA GLU A 131 -10.07 4.32 -0.53
C GLU A 131 -9.35 5.55 -1.10
N TRP A 132 -8.28 6.02 -0.47
CA TRP A 132 -7.44 7.10 -1.00
C TRP A 132 -6.88 6.74 -2.39
N LEU A 133 -6.35 5.53 -2.58
CA LEU A 133 -5.89 5.06 -3.89
C LEU A 133 -6.99 5.09 -4.96
N THR A 134 -8.26 4.80 -4.60
CA THR A 134 -9.37 4.91 -5.55
C THR A 134 -9.71 6.34 -5.95
N THR A 135 -9.26 7.34 -5.17
CA THR A 135 -9.44 8.75 -5.52
C THR A 135 -8.42 9.27 -6.53
N ILE A 136 -7.31 8.54 -6.72
CA ILE A 136 -6.25 8.88 -7.67
C ILE A 136 -6.72 8.46 -9.08
N PRO A 137 -6.69 9.36 -10.08
CA PRO A 137 -6.96 8.99 -11.47
C PRO A 137 -6.08 7.82 -11.93
N LYS A 138 -6.62 6.90 -12.72
CA LYS A 138 -5.92 5.67 -13.13
C LYS A 138 -4.60 5.98 -13.84
N GLU A 139 -4.57 7.06 -14.60
CA GLU A 139 -3.40 7.57 -15.31
C GLU A 139 -2.27 7.92 -14.33
N HIS A 140 -2.63 8.53 -13.19
CA HIS A 140 -1.67 9.00 -12.18
C HIS A 140 -1.19 7.88 -11.25
N VAL A 141 -1.94 6.79 -11.11
CA VAL A 141 -1.50 5.60 -10.35
C VAL A 141 -0.18 5.05 -10.89
N THR A 142 0.10 5.22 -12.18
CA THR A 142 1.37 4.79 -12.78
C THR A 142 2.59 5.56 -12.24
N TYR A 143 2.42 6.82 -11.81
CA TYR A 143 3.47 7.57 -11.12
C TYR A 143 3.69 7.02 -9.72
N LEU A 144 2.61 6.75 -8.98
CA LEU A 144 2.69 6.14 -7.66
C LEU A 144 3.37 4.76 -7.71
N ALA A 145 3.10 3.98 -8.75
CA ALA A 145 3.78 2.69 -8.98
C ALA A 145 5.29 2.83 -9.16
N LYS A 146 5.78 3.96 -9.69
CA LYS A 146 7.22 4.24 -9.84
C LYS A 146 7.85 4.84 -8.59
N ASN A 147 7.04 5.31 -7.65
CA ASN A 147 7.51 5.98 -6.45
C ASN A 147 8.18 5.00 -5.50
N ARG A 148 9.50 5.11 -5.36
CA ARG A 148 10.31 4.31 -4.44
C ARG A 148 10.23 4.81 -2.99
N ASN A 149 9.69 6.00 -2.79
CA ASN A 149 9.56 6.67 -1.50
C ASN A 149 8.20 6.41 -0.83
N LEU A 150 7.37 5.50 -1.38
CA LEU A 150 6.18 5.00 -0.70
C LEU A 150 6.60 4.02 0.42
N LYS A 151 6.42 4.44 1.68
CA LYS A 151 6.73 3.66 2.88
C LYS A 151 5.46 3.34 3.67
N MET A 152 5.39 2.11 4.16
CA MET A 152 4.36 1.60 5.06
C MET A 152 4.99 1.48 6.44
N TYR A 153 4.56 2.33 7.36
CA TYR A 153 5.02 2.33 8.74
C TYR A 153 4.06 1.50 9.58
N LEU A 154 4.53 0.42 10.20
CA LEU A 154 3.68 -0.40 11.07
C LEU A 154 3.67 0.18 12.47
N ASP A 155 2.53 0.72 12.88
CA ASP A 155 2.36 1.32 14.20
C ASP A 155 1.90 0.28 15.24
N GLU A 156 2.28 0.52 16.49
CA GLU A 156 2.01 -0.33 17.64
C GLU A 156 0.58 -0.29 18.13
N ASP A 157 -0.18 0.77 17.79
CA ASP A 157 -1.55 0.93 18.27
C ASP A 157 -2.44 -0.22 17.76
N ILE A 158 -2.64 -1.21 18.64
CA ILE A 158 -3.55 -2.35 18.50
C ILE A 158 -4.95 -1.84 18.85
N PHE A 159 -5.65 -1.28 17.87
CA PHE A 159 -7.08 -1.16 17.97
C PHE A 159 -7.70 -2.52 17.70
N GLU A 160 -8.51 -3.00 18.63
CA GLU A 160 -9.35 -4.15 18.38
C GLU A 160 -10.28 -3.84 17.19
N PRO A 161 -10.27 -4.66 16.12
CA PRO A 161 -11.17 -4.43 15.00
C PRO A 161 -12.64 -4.49 15.45
N VAL A 162 -13.54 -3.84 14.69
CA VAL A 162 -14.97 -3.95 14.95
C VAL A 162 -15.40 -5.42 14.79
N MET A 163 -16.09 -5.97 15.80
CA MET A 163 -16.50 -7.38 15.90
C MET A 163 -17.13 -7.97 14.61
N LYS A 164 -17.94 -7.18 13.88
CA LYS A 164 -18.58 -7.63 12.64
C LYS A 164 -17.58 -7.94 11.54
N ASP A 165 -16.56 -7.09 11.39
CA ASP A 165 -15.50 -7.26 10.39
C ASP A 165 -14.57 -8.42 10.77
N MET A 166 -14.45 -8.75 12.06
CA MET A 166 -13.64 -9.88 12.54
C MET A 166 -14.18 -11.24 12.07
N VAL A 167 -15.50 -11.43 12.04
CA VAL A 167 -16.11 -12.72 11.67
C VAL A 167 -15.81 -13.04 10.21
N GLU A 168 -16.13 -12.12 9.31
CA GLU A 168 -15.87 -12.24 7.87
C GLU A 168 -14.37 -12.44 7.59
N LEU A 169 -13.53 -11.70 8.32
CA LEU A 169 -12.08 -11.81 8.23
C LEU A 169 -11.60 -13.22 8.60
N CYS A 170 -12.06 -13.76 9.72
CA CYS A 170 -11.68 -15.09 10.17
C CYS A 170 -12.14 -16.19 9.20
N GLU A 171 -13.41 -16.14 8.77
CA GLU A 171 -14.01 -17.14 7.86
C GLU A 171 -13.29 -17.24 6.52
N ARG A 172 -12.74 -16.10 6.05
CA ARG A 172 -11.96 -16.03 4.81
C ARG A 172 -10.63 -16.77 4.92
N PHE A 173 -9.96 -16.72 6.06
CA PHE A 173 -8.59 -17.24 6.20
C PHE A 173 -8.49 -18.54 7.01
N GLY A 174 -9.52 -18.93 7.76
CA GLY A 174 -9.51 -20.16 8.55
C GLY A 174 -10.84 -20.48 9.23
N ASN A 175 -10.78 -21.43 10.16
CA ASN A 175 -11.91 -21.79 11.01
C ASN A 175 -11.60 -21.37 12.46
N ARG A 176 -12.21 -20.27 12.88
CA ARG A 176 -12.04 -19.72 14.23
C ARG A 176 -12.48 -20.68 15.35
N TYR A 177 -13.36 -21.62 15.05
CA TYR A 177 -13.87 -22.59 16.04
C TYR A 177 -12.85 -23.69 16.37
N LEU A 178 -11.81 -23.85 15.55
CA LEU A 178 -10.71 -24.80 15.82
C LEU A 178 -9.66 -24.24 16.79
N ILE A 179 -9.80 -22.98 17.20
CA ILE A 179 -8.80 -22.28 17.99
C ILE A 179 -9.33 -22.06 19.40
N PRO A 180 -8.61 -22.53 20.43
CA PRO A 180 -8.99 -22.27 21.81
C PRO A 180 -9.15 -20.77 22.07
N LYS A 181 -10.18 -20.40 22.81
CA LYS A 181 -10.35 -19.02 23.29
C LYS A 181 -9.16 -18.65 24.19
N GLY A 182 -8.66 -17.42 24.05
CA GLY A 182 -7.47 -16.93 24.77
C GLY A 182 -6.47 -16.29 23.81
N ASP A 183 -5.18 -16.44 24.11
CA ASP A 183 -4.12 -15.78 23.34
C ASP A 183 -3.97 -16.33 21.93
N SER A 184 -4.15 -17.64 21.73
CA SER A 184 -4.16 -18.26 20.40
C SER A 184 -5.25 -17.67 19.50
N TYR A 185 -6.41 -17.33 20.06
CA TYR A 185 -7.50 -16.68 19.32
C TYR A 185 -7.12 -15.24 18.90
N LYS A 186 -6.49 -14.47 19.80
CA LYS A 186 -5.98 -13.13 19.48
C LYS A 186 -4.91 -13.19 18.38
N GLN A 187 -3.97 -14.13 18.49
CA GLN A 187 -2.94 -14.36 17.48
C GLN A 187 -3.56 -14.77 16.14
N PHE A 188 -4.63 -15.57 16.13
CA PHE A 188 -5.34 -15.90 14.90
C PHE A 188 -6.01 -14.69 14.24
N ILE A 189 -6.62 -13.79 15.02
CA ILE A 189 -7.16 -12.54 14.46
C ILE A 189 -6.05 -11.71 13.83
N LYS A 190 -4.91 -11.55 14.53
CA LYS A 190 -3.73 -10.85 14.02
C LYS A 190 -3.19 -11.52 12.74
N PHE A 191 -3.17 -12.85 12.69
CA PHE A 191 -2.87 -13.61 11.47
C PHE A 191 -3.81 -13.24 10.32
N CYS A 192 -5.13 -13.28 10.54
CA CYS A 192 -6.09 -12.96 9.48
C CYS A 192 -5.98 -11.51 9.01
N GLN A 193 -5.68 -10.56 9.91
CA GLN A 193 -5.41 -9.16 9.57
C GLN A 193 -4.17 -9.02 8.66
N LEU A 194 -3.06 -9.64 9.05
CA LEU A 194 -1.83 -9.69 8.27
C LEU A 194 -2.07 -10.35 6.89
N ALA A 195 -2.81 -11.47 6.87
CA ALA A 195 -3.16 -12.18 5.65
C ALA A 195 -4.00 -11.33 4.70
N ARG A 196 -4.99 -10.61 5.22
CA ARG A 196 -5.81 -9.68 4.44
C ARG A 196 -4.98 -8.55 3.83
N TRP A 197 -4.10 -7.94 4.62
CA TRP A 197 -3.22 -6.87 4.15
C TRP A 197 -2.29 -7.37 3.05
N THR A 198 -1.57 -8.46 3.30
CA THR A 198 -0.58 -9.00 2.36
C THR A 198 -1.22 -9.53 1.08
N GLN A 199 -2.41 -10.13 1.17
CA GLN A 199 -3.21 -10.49 0.00
C GLN A 199 -3.61 -9.24 -0.80
N TRP A 200 -4.11 -8.19 -0.12
CA TRP A 200 -4.50 -6.95 -0.77
C TRP A 200 -3.31 -6.28 -1.47
N CYS A 201 -2.15 -6.22 -0.80
CA CYS A 201 -0.90 -5.73 -1.37
C CYS A 201 -0.48 -6.54 -2.59
N GLY A 202 -0.53 -7.87 -2.53
CA GLY A 202 -0.18 -8.73 -3.65
C GLY A 202 -1.11 -8.52 -4.85
N ASP A 203 -2.42 -8.48 -4.64
CA ASP A 203 -3.42 -8.22 -5.69
C ASP A 203 -3.16 -6.84 -6.35
N HIS A 204 -2.80 -5.83 -5.56
CA HIS A 204 -2.54 -4.47 -6.04
C HIS A 204 -1.16 -4.30 -6.68
N SER A 205 -0.15 -5.01 -6.23
CA SER A 205 1.17 -4.96 -6.85
C SER A 205 1.19 -5.65 -8.22
N ILE A 206 0.43 -6.73 -8.40
CA ILE A 206 0.35 -7.42 -9.70
C ILE A 206 -0.44 -6.56 -10.69
N SER A 207 -1.63 -6.10 -10.28
CA SER A 207 -2.53 -5.37 -11.18
C SER A 207 -2.11 -3.91 -11.43
N LYS A 208 -1.54 -3.24 -10.42
CA LYS A 208 -1.22 -1.80 -10.47
C LYS A 208 0.29 -1.50 -10.40
N LYS A 209 1.15 -2.52 -10.36
CA LYS A 209 2.62 -2.38 -10.26
C LYS A 209 3.09 -1.55 -9.04
N LEU A 210 2.27 -1.49 -7.99
CA LEU A 210 2.64 -0.78 -6.76
C LEU A 210 3.76 -1.51 -6.02
N HIS A 211 4.76 -0.76 -5.58
CA HIS A 211 5.84 -1.24 -4.75
C HIS A 211 5.61 -0.80 -3.30
N TRP A 212 5.48 -1.78 -2.40
CA TRP A 212 5.34 -1.56 -0.97
C TRP A 212 6.71 -1.68 -0.32
N ASN A 213 7.15 -0.62 0.35
CA ASN A 213 8.32 -0.67 1.22
C ASN A 213 7.85 -0.58 2.66
N TYR A 214 8.34 -1.45 3.53
CA TYR A 214 7.99 -1.44 4.95
C TYR A 214 9.10 -0.75 5.73
N SER A 215 8.71 0.15 6.64
CA SER A 215 9.59 0.77 7.61
C SER A 215 9.16 0.37 9.02
N PHE A 216 10.13 -0.01 9.82
CA PHE A 216 10.00 -0.32 11.24
C PHE A 216 10.87 0.62 12.08
N GLU A 217 11.30 1.74 11.49
CA GLU A 217 11.93 2.83 12.24
C GLU A 217 11.00 3.18 13.41
N LEU A 218 11.52 3.25 14.63
CA LEU A 218 10.79 3.92 15.69
C LEU A 218 11.00 5.41 15.42
N GLY A 219 9.92 6.15 15.16
CA GLY A 219 10.01 7.58 14.88
C GLY A 219 10.83 8.31 15.95
N PRO A 220 11.43 9.48 15.63
CA PRO A 220 12.18 10.27 16.59
C PRO A 220 11.24 10.67 17.74
N ARG A 221 11.18 9.85 18.77
CA ARG A 221 10.51 10.18 20.02
C ARG A 221 11.45 11.13 20.72
N SER A 222 11.07 12.41 20.73
CA SER A 222 11.57 13.53 21.54
C SER A 222 13.07 13.49 21.89
N ASP A 223 13.79 14.56 21.53
CA ASP A 223 15.23 14.80 21.77
C ASP A 223 15.76 14.55 23.20
N ASP A 224 14.89 14.24 24.16
CA ASP A 224 15.18 14.01 25.58
C ASP A 224 15.50 12.57 25.97
N TRP A 225 15.46 11.59 25.05
CA TRP A 225 15.70 10.20 25.43
C TRP A 225 16.75 9.58 24.50
N GLU A 226 17.92 9.29 25.06
CA GLU A 226 18.63 8.04 24.74
C GLU A 226 17.64 6.91 25.03
N GLU A 227 16.68 6.68 24.14
CA GLU A 227 15.77 5.56 24.25
C GLU A 227 16.64 4.32 24.40
N ASP A 228 16.43 3.61 25.51
CA ASP A 228 17.15 2.37 25.79
C ASP A 228 16.99 1.48 24.55
N MET A 229 18.06 1.37 23.77
CA MET A 229 18.08 0.64 22.50
C MET A 229 17.63 -0.82 22.70
N PHE A 230 17.72 -1.33 23.93
CA PHE A 230 17.13 -2.60 24.31
C PHE A 230 15.59 -2.60 24.37
N LEU A 231 14.94 -1.50 24.81
CA LEU A 231 13.49 -1.33 24.72
C LEU A 231 13.03 -1.28 23.26
N ILE A 232 13.80 -0.65 22.38
CA ILE A 232 13.55 -0.65 20.93
C ILE A 232 13.54 -2.08 20.39
N LEU A 233 14.57 -2.88 20.73
CA LEU A 233 14.62 -4.29 20.36
C LEU A 233 13.42 -5.06 20.94
N LYS A 234 13.08 -4.89 22.21
CA LYS A 234 11.88 -5.51 22.81
C LYS A 234 10.59 -5.15 22.07
N SER A 235 10.45 -3.89 21.65
CA SER A 235 9.33 -3.42 20.83
C SER A 235 9.28 -4.14 19.48
N LEU A 236 10.40 -4.21 18.76
CA LEU A 236 10.49 -4.94 17.48
C LEU A 236 10.18 -6.43 17.65
N HIS A 237 10.70 -7.07 18.70
CA HIS A 237 10.42 -8.46 19.04
C HIS A 237 8.91 -8.67 19.32
N SER A 238 8.30 -7.81 20.13
CA SER A 238 6.87 -7.85 20.43
C SER A 238 5.99 -7.67 19.18
N ARG A 239 6.39 -6.78 18.26
CA ARG A 239 5.70 -6.59 16.96
C ARG A 239 5.82 -7.84 16.09
N PHE A 240 7.01 -8.42 16.02
CA PHE A 240 7.25 -9.66 15.29
C PHE A 240 6.36 -10.78 15.83
N ASP A 241 6.36 -10.99 17.15
CA ASP A 241 5.56 -12.01 17.83
C ASP A 241 4.06 -11.81 17.65
N SER A 242 3.61 -10.56 17.68
CA SER A 242 2.22 -10.21 17.48
C SER A 242 1.73 -10.56 16.08
N TYR A 243 2.56 -10.41 15.05
CA TYR A 243 2.09 -10.47 13.66
C TYR A 243 2.79 -11.53 12.83
N LEU A 244 4.09 -11.45 12.62
CA LEU A 244 4.79 -12.37 11.72
C LEU A 244 4.92 -13.78 12.32
N TRP A 245 5.12 -13.91 13.63
CA TRP A 245 5.20 -15.21 14.29
C TRP A 245 3.88 -16.00 14.20
N THR A 246 2.75 -15.32 14.03
CA THR A 246 1.45 -15.99 13.85
C THR A 246 1.42 -16.92 12.63
N ILE A 247 2.30 -16.70 11.65
CA ILE A 247 2.48 -17.57 10.48
C ILE A 247 3.10 -18.92 10.86
N ALA A 248 4.01 -18.93 11.83
CA ALA A 248 4.72 -20.12 12.29
C ALA A 248 4.06 -20.80 13.49
N ASN A 249 2.99 -20.21 14.04
CA ASN A 249 2.27 -20.79 15.14
C ASN A 249 1.53 -22.08 14.71
N PRO A 250 1.81 -23.25 15.31
CA PRO A 250 1.17 -24.52 14.92
C PRO A 250 -0.35 -24.53 15.07
N THR A 251 -0.88 -23.89 16.12
CA THR A 251 -2.34 -23.79 16.34
C THR A 251 -3.01 -23.03 15.19
N ILE A 252 -2.38 -21.95 14.72
CA ILE A 252 -2.88 -21.16 13.59
C ILE A 252 -2.73 -21.93 12.28
N GLN A 253 -1.60 -22.60 12.07
CA GLN A 253 -1.36 -23.43 10.89
C GLN A 253 -2.33 -24.62 10.77
N ASN A 254 -2.84 -25.13 11.87
CA ASN A 254 -3.86 -26.17 11.86
C ASN A 254 -5.26 -25.61 11.56
N ALA A 255 -5.51 -24.36 11.93
CA ALA A 255 -6.82 -23.73 11.81
C ALA A 255 -7.06 -22.95 10.50
N TRP A 256 -6.00 -22.52 9.82
CA TRP A 256 -6.11 -21.79 8.55
C TRP A 256 -6.40 -22.70 7.35
N LYS A 257 -7.01 -22.15 6.29
CA LYS A 257 -7.38 -22.93 5.10
C LYS A 257 -6.17 -23.13 4.17
N ARG A 258 -6.01 -24.34 3.60
CA ARG A 258 -4.95 -24.64 2.61
C ARG A 258 -5.05 -23.78 1.34
N ASP A 259 -6.26 -23.33 0.98
CA ASP A 259 -6.58 -22.58 -0.25
C ASP A 259 -6.48 -21.04 -0.10
N VAL A 260 -5.88 -20.56 0.99
CA VAL A 260 -5.47 -19.15 1.08
C VAL A 260 -4.50 -18.88 -0.07
N ARG A 261 -4.59 -17.70 -0.72
CA ARG A 261 -3.72 -17.30 -1.84
C ARG A 261 -2.27 -17.05 -1.38
N LYS A 262 -1.62 -18.10 -0.88
CA LYS A 262 -0.25 -18.12 -0.34
C LYS A 262 0.73 -17.50 -1.32
N ARG A 263 0.62 -17.84 -2.60
CA ARG A 263 1.41 -17.26 -3.69
C ARG A 263 1.31 -15.73 -3.77
N THR A 264 0.10 -15.18 -3.60
CA THR A 264 -0.12 -13.73 -3.63
C THR A 264 0.47 -13.04 -2.39
N MET A 265 0.42 -13.70 -1.24
CA MET A 265 0.92 -13.16 0.04
C MET A 265 2.44 -13.28 0.18
N LYS A 266 3.03 -14.37 -0.34
CA LYS A 266 4.44 -14.77 -0.16
C LYS A 266 5.41 -13.62 -0.35
N ARG A 267 5.36 -12.96 -1.52
CA ARG A 267 6.31 -11.89 -1.84
C ARG A 267 6.22 -10.72 -0.86
N GLU A 268 5.02 -10.33 -0.47
CA GLU A 268 4.84 -9.17 0.43
C GLU A 268 5.20 -9.51 1.88
N LEU A 269 4.98 -10.74 2.30
CA LEU A 269 5.46 -11.24 3.59
C LEU A 269 6.98 -11.36 3.65
N GLN A 270 7.63 -11.84 2.58
CA GLN A 270 9.09 -11.88 2.49
C GLN A 270 9.69 -10.48 2.65
N LYS A 271 9.17 -9.49 1.91
CA LYS A 271 9.62 -8.10 2.05
C LYS A 271 9.40 -7.56 3.46
N MET A 272 8.25 -7.84 4.08
CA MET A 272 7.96 -7.39 5.44
C MET A 272 8.93 -8.02 6.45
N LEU A 273 9.21 -9.31 6.30
CA LEU A 273 10.17 -10.06 7.11
C LEU A 273 11.61 -9.51 6.94
N GLU A 274 12.04 -9.26 5.71
CA GLU A 274 13.34 -8.67 5.41
C GLU A 274 13.46 -7.25 5.99
N SER A 275 12.41 -6.43 5.88
CA SER A 275 12.39 -5.08 6.42
C SER A 275 12.48 -5.05 7.95
N ILE A 276 11.78 -5.95 8.66
CA ILE A 276 11.85 -5.98 10.12
C ILE A 276 13.18 -6.57 10.62
N ASP A 277 13.72 -7.58 9.94
CA ASP A 277 15.03 -8.17 10.23
C ASP A 277 16.17 -7.17 9.99
N LYS A 278 16.07 -6.38 8.92
CA LYS A 278 17.02 -5.28 8.67
C LYS A 278 16.98 -4.23 9.77
N ALA A 279 15.77 -3.85 10.23
CA ALA A 279 15.61 -2.89 11.33
C ALA A 279 16.20 -3.43 12.63
N TRP A 280 15.87 -4.67 12.99
CA TRP A 280 16.45 -5.40 14.12
C TRP A 280 17.99 -5.35 14.11
N MET A 281 18.60 -5.77 13.00
CA MET A 281 20.05 -5.82 12.87
C MET A 281 20.70 -4.43 12.93
N ALA A 282 20.02 -3.38 12.46
CA ALA A 282 20.50 -2.01 12.61
C ALA A 282 20.55 -1.58 14.09
N HIS A 283 19.52 -1.90 14.88
CA HIS A 283 19.49 -1.58 16.29
C HIS A 283 20.45 -2.43 17.12
N CYS A 284 20.62 -3.72 16.81
CA CYS A 284 21.65 -4.56 17.44
C CYS A 284 23.06 -3.97 17.26
N ARG A 285 23.40 -3.56 16.03
CA ARG A 285 24.70 -2.90 15.76
C ARG A 285 24.85 -1.59 16.53
N GLY A 286 23.78 -0.78 16.61
CA GLY A 286 23.79 0.44 17.41
C GLY A 286 24.05 0.17 18.89
N LEU A 287 23.41 -0.87 19.44
CA LEU A 287 23.59 -1.29 20.83
C LEU A 287 25.02 -1.80 21.12
N GLU A 288 25.57 -2.62 20.23
CA GLU A 288 26.92 -3.18 20.36
C GLU A 288 28.01 -2.09 20.28
N ASN A 289 27.81 -1.10 19.41
CA ASN A 289 28.71 0.06 19.32
C ASN A 289 28.72 0.88 20.61
N LEU A 290 27.55 1.07 21.25
CA LEU A 290 27.45 1.80 22.52
C LEU A 290 28.16 1.06 23.66
N GLN A 291 28.09 -0.27 23.71
CA GLN A 291 28.81 -1.08 24.71
C GLN A 291 30.33 -0.94 24.61
N GLY A 292 30.86 -0.77 23.39
CA GLY A 292 32.30 -0.56 23.17
C GLY A 292 32.79 0.79 23.72
N VAL A 293 31.95 1.83 23.63
CA VAL A 293 32.27 3.21 24.05
C VAL A 293 32.09 3.38 25.56
N TYR A 294 31.06 2.78 26.13
CA TYR A 294 30.68 2.97 27.53
C TYR A 294 30.87 1.70 28.36
N LYS A 295 32.12 1.28 28.59
CA LYS A 295 32.45 0.15 29.50
C LYS A 295 31.96 0.36 30.95
N HIS A 296 31.51 1.56 31.31
CA HIS A 296 31.09 1.94 32.66
C HIS A 296 29.68 2.54 32.76
N ALA A 297 28.95 2.71 31.66
CA ALA A 297 27.55 3.13 31.76
C ALA A 297 26.71 1.95 32.24
N ARG A 298 25.95 2.15 33.32
CA ARG A 298 24.94 1.20 33.80
C ARG A 298 23.87 1.02 32.72
N SER A 299 24.07 0.09 31.79
CA SER A 299 22.97 -0.35 30.94
C SER A 299 21.90 -0.96 31.84
N GLY A 300 20.65 -0.49 31.73
CA GLY A 300 19.52 -1.00 32.52
C GLY A 300 19.15 -2.46 32.22
N TYR A 301 19.85 -3.14 31.32
CA TYR A 301 19.62 -4.52 30.91
C TYR A 301 20.84 -5.42 31.14
N SER A 302 20.57 -6.71 31.39
CA SER A 302 21.58 -7.75 31.50
C SER A 302 22.04 -8.21 30.11
N ARG A 303 23.34 -8.39 29.90
CA ARG A 303 23.91 -8.93 28.65
C ARG A 303 23.27 -10.28 28.28
N CYS A 304 23.02 -11.14 29.26
CA CYS A 304 22.33 -12.42 29.07
C CYS A 304 20.91 -12.25 28.50
N ALA A 305 20.19 -11.21 28.92
CA ALA A 305 18.85 -10.92 28.40
C ALA A 305 18.88 -10.47 26.94
N TYR A 306 19.91 -9.70 26.54
CA TYR A 306 20.13 -9.33 25.14
C TYR A 306 20.48 -10.53 24.28
N ASP A 307 21.45 -11.36 24.70
CA ASP A 307 21.86 -12.54 23.94
C ASP A 307 20.69 -13.53 23.77
N SER A 308 19.92 -13.77 24.84
CA SER A 308 18.71 -14.59 24.78
C SER A 308 17.68 -14.05 23.78
N LEU A 309 17.42 -12.74 23.79
CA LEU A 309 16.45 -12.12 22.89
C LEU A 309 16.93 -12.18 21.43
N ARG A 310 18.23 -12.04 21.19
CA ARG A 310 18.86 -12.13 19.86
C ARG A 310 18.77 -13.54 19.29
N ASP A 311 19.05 -14.55 20.10
CA ASP A 311 19.01 -15.95 19.67
C ASP A 311 17.57 -16.41 19.41
N GLU A 312 16.63 -15.97 20.25
CA GLU A 312 15.19 -16.16 20.02
C GLU A 312 14.73 -15.53 18.70
N TRP A 313 15.12 -14.26 18.44
CA TRP A 313 14.83 -13.57 17.18
C TRP A 313 15.32 -14.37 15.97
N ALA A 314 16.59 -14.79 15.97
CA ALA A 314 17.20 -15.51 14.86
C ALA A 314 16.45 -16.82 14.57
N THR A 315 16.10 -17.57 15.62
CA THR A 315 15.35 -18.82 15.52
C THR A 315 13.96 -18.58 14.92
N LYS A 316 13.23 -17.58 15.44
CA LYS A 316 11.88 -17.26 14.98
C LYS A 316 11.84 -16.76 13.54
N VAL A 317 12.78 -15.89 13.16
CA VAL A 317 12.90 -15.38 11.79
C VAL A 317 13.21 -16.52 10.82
N ALA A 318 14.11 -17.45 11.18
CA ALA A 318 14.43 -18.61 10.35
C ALA A 318 13.19 -19.48 10.10
N ASN A 319 12.44 -19.82 11.14
CA ASN A 319 11.21 -20.61 11.04
C ASN A 319 10.16 -19.93 10.15
N VAL A 320 9.90 -18.63 10.37
CA VAL A 320 8.93 -17.88 9.56
C VAL A 320 9.40 -17.80 8.10
N ARG A 321 10.70 -17.60 7.86
CA ARG A 321 11.30 -17.57 6.51
C ARG A 321 11.14 -18.89 5.78
N GLU A 322 11.39 -20.02 6.45
CA GLU A 322 11.22 -21.36 5.89
C GLU A 322 9.77 -21.59 5.46
N ILE A 323 8.82 -21.32 6.36
CA ILE A 323 7.39 -21.48 6.09
C ILE A 323 6.96 -20.61 4.91
N ILE A 324 7.28 -19.31 4.88
CA ILE A 324 6.92 -18.44 3.75
C ILE A 324 7.59 -18.91 2.45
N SER A 325 8.80 -19.48 2.51
CA SER A 325 9.51 -19.95 1.32
C SER A 325 8.85 -21.18 0.69
N SER A 326 8.21 -22.02 1.51
CA SER A 326 7.44 -23.19 1.05
C SER A 326 6.10 -22.86 0.35
N TRP A 327 5.66 -21.60 0.37
CA TRP A 327 4.36 -21.15 -0.15
C TRP A 327 4.28 -20.97 -1.67
#